data_AF-A0A7V3MKH2-F1
#
_entry.id   AF-A0A7V3MKH2-F1
#
_cell.length_a   1.000
_cell.length_b   1.000
_cell.length_c   1.000
_cell.angle_alpha   90.00
_cell.angle_beta   90.00
_cell.angle_gamma   90.00
#
_symmetry.space_group_name_H-M   'P 1'
#
loop_
_entity.id
_entity.type
_entity.pdbx_description
1 polymer ?
#
loop_
_entity_poly.entity_id
_entity_poly.type
_entity_poly.pdbx_seq_one_letter_code
_entity_poly.pdbx_strand_id
1 'polypeptide(L)'
;MAAKDPARSKSGAEPFGALAGRCTACLDALYGAVRSTSRASPNRVYSACVAYVIRLLSILIAADRIPPQRSACAPIQRAARAIDDGDFSDYEKACAAARKSSGLGIFGKPEHARFSAEAFAIACRMLTQPRPDAPIEPIYFETMPLSWLGSAYQVLLARHPDETGEKLQRTRAYRKKRGVYFTPPSLVGYVVEGVLTPLIESRSRMPPEPLARITVLDPAMGGGDFLAGV
;
A
#
# COMPACT_ATOMS: atom_id res chain seq x y z
N MET A 1 -25.58 -13.04 26.52
CA MET A 1 -25.76 -12.16 25.34
C MET A 1 -24.97 -10.89 25.59
N ALA A 2 -23.73 -10.84 25.12
CA ALA A 2 -22.92 -9.62 25.21
C ALA A 2 -23.37 -8.65 24.11
N ALA A 3 -23.85 -7.47 24.51
CA ALA A 3 -24.24 -6.41 23.59
C ALA A 3 -23.03 -5.96 22.78
N LYS A 4 -23.16 -5.99 21.46
CA LYS A 4 -22.17 -5.47 20.51
C LYS A 4 -22.23 -3.95 20.60
N ASP A 5 -21.18 -3.33 21.12
CA ASP A 5 -21.07 -1.87 21.23
C ASP A 5 -20.97 -1.23 19.83
N PRO A 6 -21.98 -0.47 19.36
CA PRO A 6 -22.07 0.03 17.99
C PRO A 6 -21.14 1.24 17.71
N ALA A 7 -20.41 1.73 18.71
CA ALA A 7 -19.55 2.92 18.59
C ALA A 7 -18.16 2.62 17.98
N ARG A 8 -17.65 1.38 18.06
CA ARG A 8 -16.29 1.04 17.59
C ARG A 8 -16.15 0.85 16.08
N SER A 9 -17.23 0.75 15.31
CA SER A 9 -17.16 0.47 13.86
C SER A 9 -17.25 1.71 12.95
N LYS A 10 -17.52 2.91 13.50
CA LYS A 10 -17.73 4.13 12.71
C LYS A 10 -16.48 5.02 12.61
N SER A 11 -15.58 5.01 13.59
CA SER A 11 -14.44 5.96 13.62
C SER A 11 -13.36 5.73 12.56
N GLY A 12 -13.20 4.49 12.07
CA GLY A 12 -12.22 4.16 11.03
C GLY A 12 -12.76 4.21 9.59
N ALA A 13 -14.08 4.30 9.40
CA ALA A 13 -14.69 4.20 8.07
C ALA A 13 -14.55 5.50 7.26
N GLU A 14 -14.69 6.66 7.89
CA GLU A 14 -14.53 7.96 7.23
C GLU A 14 -13.09 8.26 6.81
N PRO A 15 -12.06 8.11 7.67
CA PRO A 15 -10.71 8.44 7.25
C PRO A 15 -10.16 7.42 6.24
N PHE A 16 -10.60 6.16 6.29
CA PHE A 16 -10.32 5.21 5.21
C PHE A 16 -10.99 5.62 3.90
N GLY A 17 -12.25 6.06 3.94
CA GLY A 17 -12.97 6.55 2.78
C GLY A 17 -12.25 7.72 2.10
N ALA A 18 -11.73 8.65 2.90
CA ALA A 18 -10.92 9.77 2.41
C ALA A 18 -9.61 9.30 1.74
N LEU A 19 -8.85 8.42 2.39
CA LEU A 19 -7.64 7.82 1.81
C LEU A 19 -7.95 7.09 0.50
N ALA A 20 -8.97 6.24 0.49
CA ALA A 20 -9.40 5.47 -0.67
C ALA A 20 -9.81 6.40 -1.83
N GLY A 21 -10.48 7.51 -1.52
CA GLY A 21 -10.80 8.57 -2.48
C GLY A 21 -9.56 9.21 -3.09
N ARG A 22 -8.56 9.58 -2.26
CA ARG A 22 -7.28 10.13 -2.72
C ARG A 22 -6.51 9.15 -3.62
N CYS A 23 -6.40 7.89 -3.21
CA CYS A 23 -5.75 6.85 -4.02
C CYS A 23 -6.47 6.65 -5.36
N THR A 24 -7.81 6.71 -5.35
CA THR A 24 -8.65 6.56 -6.55
C THR A 24 -8.44 7.72 -7.53
N ALA A 25 -8.43 8.97 -7.03
CA ALA A 25 -8.17 10.16 -7.82
C ALA A 25 -6.73 10.20 -8.37
N CYS A 26 -5.76 9.81 -7.54
CA CYS A 26 -4.36 9.66 -7.94
C CYS A 26 -4.22 8.64 -9.08
N LEU A 27 -4.87 7.49 -8.99
CA LEU A 27 -4.87 6.48 -10.04
C LEU A 27 -5.46 6.99 -11.35
N ASP A 28 -6.59 7.71 -11.33
CA ASP A 28 -7.20 8.26 -12.54
C ASP A 28 -6.29 9.27 -13.23
N ALA A 29 -5.72 10.20 -12.45
CA ALA A 29 -4.86 11.24 -12.97
C ALA A 29 -3.56 10.66 -13.56
N LEU A 30 -2.95 9.70 -12.87
CA LEU A 30 -1.79 8.96 -13.37
C LEU A 30 -2.11 8.18 -14.64
N TYR A 31 -3.21 7.45 -14.65
CA TYR A 31 -3.62 6.65 -15.80
C TYR A 31 -3.80 7.54 -17.02
N GLY A 32 -4.53 8.65 -16.90
CA GLY A 32 -4.72 9.61 -17.99
C GLY A 32 -3.39 10.20 -18.50
N ALA A 33 -2.49 10.59 -17.59
CA ALA A 33 -1.20 11.18 -17.94
C ALA A 33 -0.26 10.20 -18.67
N VAL A 34 -0.26 8.92 -18.27
CA VAL A 34 0.64 7.90 -18.82
C VAL A 34 0.05 7.21 -20.05
N ARG A 35 -1.28 7.05 -20.10
CA ARG A 35 -1.95 6.31 -21.18
C ARG A 35 -1.72 6.91 -22.56
N SER A 36 -1.66 8.24 -22.65
CA SER A 36 -1.46 8.97 -23.91
C SER A 36 -0.03 8.79 -24.47
N THR A 37 0.95 8.51 -23.62
CA THR A 37 2.37 8.43 -24.00
C THR A 37 2.91 6.99 -24.03
N SER A 38 2.18 6.03 -23.47
CA SER A 38 2.59 4.62 -23.43
C SER A 38 2.14 3.83 -24.66
N ARG A 39 3.03 2.96 -25.15
CA ARG A 39 2.74 1.95 -26.19
C ARG A 39 2.20 0.63 -25.62
N ALA A 40 2.18 0.48 -24.29
CA ALA A 40 1.68 -0.73 -23.66
C ALA A 40 0.15 -0.80 -23.72
N SER A 41 -0.42 -2.01 -23.59
CA SER A 41 -1.87 -2.17 -23.56
C SER A 41 -2.49 -1.43 -22.36
N PRO A 42 -3.75 -0.95 -22.47
CA PRO A 42 -4.46 -0.26 -21.39
C PRO A 42 -4.37 -0.99 -20.05
N ASN A 43 -4.48 -2.31 -20.04
CA ASN A 43 -4.38 -3.14 -18.85
C ASN A 43 -2.99 -3.13 -18.21
N ARG A 44 -1.91 -3.13 -19.01
CA ARG A 44 -0.54 -3.06 -18.49
C ARG A 44 -0.23 -1.68 -17.92
N VAL A 45 -0.67 -0.61 -18.59
CA VAL A 45 -0.56 0.77 -18.07
C VAL A 45 -1.31 0.90 -16.75
N TYR A 46 -2.53 0.38 -16.68
CA TYR A 46 -3.33 0.37 -15.46
C TYR A 46 -2.61 -0.35 -14.31
N SER A 47 -2.13 -1.58 -14.53
CA SER A 47 -1.41 -2.34 -13.49
C SER A 47 -0.16 -1.61 -13.01
N ALA A 48 0.57 -0.95 -13.91
CA ALA A 48 1.73 -0.15 -13.56
C ALA A 48 1.37 1.09 -12.73
N CYS A 49 0.26 1.77 -13.06
CA CYS A 49 -0.24 2.89 -12.28
C CYS A 49 -0.69 2.46 -10.88
N VAL A 50 -1.39 1.33 -10.76
CA VAL A 50 -1.76 0.76 -9.44
C VAL A 50 -0.51 0.45 -8.62
N ALA A 51 0.48 -0.22 -9.20
CA ALA A 51 1.75 -0.50 -8.52
C ALA A 51 2.46 0.79 -8.08
N TYR A 52 2.42 1.83 -8.90
CA TYR A 52 3.02 3.12 -8.57
C TYR A 52 2.32 3.82 -7.40
N VAL A 53 0.97 3.86 -7.39
CA VAL A 53 0.21 4.43 -6.26
C VAL A 53 0.49 3.67 -4.96
N ILE A 54 0.52 2.33 -5.01
CA ILE A 54 0.83 1.51 -3.83
C ILE A 54 2.27 1.72 -3.37
N ARG A 55 3.23 1.86 -4.27
CA ARG A 55 4.62 2.20 -3.94
C ARG A 55 4.71 3.53 -3.19
N LEU A 56 4.06 4.59 -3.70
CA LEU A 56 4.03 5.90 -3.04
C LEU A 56 3.44 5.82 -1.63
N LEU A 57 2.26 5.18 -1.50
CA LEU A 57 1.60 5.00 -0.22
C LEU A 57 2.46 4.19 0.76
N SER A 58 3.10 3.12 0.28
CA SER A 58 3.98 2.28 1.11
C SER A 58 5.22 3.02 1.59
N ILE A 59 5.78 3.92 0.77
CA ILE A 59 6.92 4.75 1.16
C ILE A 59 6.53 5.70 2.30
N LEU A 60 5.38 6.39 2.18
CA LEU A 60 4.88 7.30 3.21
C LEU A 60 4.63 6.56 4.53
N ILE A 61 3.96 5.40 4.48
CA ILE A 61 3.74 4.55 5.66
C ILE A 61 5.04 4.05 6.27
N ALA A 62 5.97 3.59 5.42
CA ALA A 62 7.24 3.06 5.90
C ALA A 62 8.11 4.13 6.55
N ALA A 63 8.11 5.37 6.03
CA ALA A 63 8.91 6.46 6.57
C ALA A 63 8.55 6.80 8.03
N ASP A 64 7.26 6.73 8.37
CA ASP A 64 6.76 6.99 9.73
C ASP A 64 7.02 5.83 10.72
N ARG A 65 7.29 4.62 10.21
CA ARG A 65 7.34 3.40 11.05
C ARG A 65 8.68 2.68 11.06
N ILE A 66 9.57 2.98 10.12
CA ILE A 66 10.82 2.24 9.97
C ILE A 66 11.77 2.53 11.14
N PRO A 67 12.30 1.50 11.82
CA PRO A 67 13.27 1.71 12.89
C PRO A 67 14.55 2.38 12.36
N PRO A 68 15.12 3.38 13.07
CA PRO A 68 16.30 4.12 12.63
C PRO A 68 17.53 3.26 12.29
N GLN A 69 17.65 2.09 12.93
CA GLN A 69 18.78 1.18 12.77
C GLN A 69 18.73 0.38 11.46
N ARG A 70 17.60 0.37 10.75
CA ARG A 70 17.48 -0.34 9.47
C ARG A 70 18.28 0.38 8.40
N SER A 71 19.08 -0.38 7.63
CA SER A 71 19.86 0.13 6.50
C SER A 71 19.03 0.89 5.45
N ALA A 72 17.75 0.55 5.33
CA ALA A 72 16.80 1.19 4.41
C ALA A 72 16.12 2.45 4.97
N CYS A 73 16.33 2.81 6.25
CA CYS A 73 15.69 3.95 6.90
C CYS A 73 15.97 5.28 6.16
N ALA A 74 17.25 5.66 6.04
CA ALA A 74 17.65 6.90 5.38
C ALA A 74 17.13 7.03 3.93
N PRO A 75 17.24 6.02 3.04
CA PRO A 75 16.71 6.15 1.69
C PRO A 75 15.17 6.17 1.64
N ILE A 76 14.47 5.47 2.53
CA ILE A 76 13.00 5.54 2.61
C ILE A 76 12.54 6.93 3.06
N GLN A 77 13.18 7.49 4.10
CA GLN A 77 12.89 8.86 4.56
C GLN A 77 13.18 9.89 3.47
N ARG A 78 14.24 9.70 2.68
CA ARG A 78 14.55 10.58 1.55
C ARG A 78 13.50 10.46 0.44
N ALA A 79 13.03 9.24 0.14
CA ALA A 79 11.96 9.03 -0.83
C ALA A 79 10.64 9.68 -0.38
N ALA A 80 10.31 9.62 0.91
CA ALA A 80 9.12 10.28 1.46
C ALA A 80 9.20 11.81 1.37
N ARG A 81 10.35 12.39 1.75
CA ARG A 81 10.60 13.84 1.57
C ARG A 81 10.44 14.26 0.11
N ALA A 82 10.99 13.49 -0.82
CA ALA A 82 10.84 13.76 -2.25
C ALA A 82 9.37 13.69 -2.74
N ILE A 83 8.52 12.87 -2.11
CA ILE A 83 7.07 12.84 -2.36
C ILE A 83 6.41 14.11 -1.82
N ASP A 84 6.75 14.53 -0.61
CA ASP A 84 6.21 15.74 0.00
C ASP A 84 6.60 17.01 -0.78
N ASP A 85 7.86 17.07 -1.22
CA ASP A 85 8.43 18.19 -1.99
C ASP A 85 8.05 18.15 -3.48
N GLY A 86 7.59 17.00 -3.98
CA GLY A 86 7.36 16.80 -5.41
C GLY A 86 8.65 16.73 -6.26
N ASP A 87 9.81 16.43 -5.65
CA ASP A 87 11.08 16.25 -6.36
C ASP A 87 11.20 14.85 -6.97
N PHE A 88 10.86 14.73 -8.26
CA PHE A 88 10.92 13.46 -8.98
C PHE A 88 12.36 12.90 -9.13
N SER A 89 13.35 13.77 -9.24
CA SER A 89 14.75 13.37 -9.48
C SER A 89 15.32 12.69 -8.24
N ASP A 90 15.11 13.28 -7.06
CA ASP A 90 15.57 12.65 -5.82
C ASP A 90 14.72 11.42 -5.46
N TYR A 91 13.42 11.43 -5.74
CA TYR A 91 12.53 10.27 -5.52
C TYR A 91 13.06 8.99 -6.18
N GLU A 92 13.44 9.04 -7.46
CA GLU A 92 13.94 7.86 -8.17
C GLU A 92 15.30 7.39 -7.64
N LYS A 93 16.19 8.32 -7.28
CA LYS A 93 17.49 7.99 -6.66
C LYS A 93 17.29 7.36 -5.28
N ALA A 94 16.38 7.91 -4.48
CA ALA A 94 16.07 7.43 -3.14
C ALA A 94 15.47 6.03 -3.18
N CYS A 95 14.54 5.78 -4.10
CA CYS A 95 13.97 4.45 -4.30
C CYS A 95 14.99 3.41 -4.78
N ALA A 96 15.91 3.77 -5.68
CA ALA A 96 16.99 2.87 -6.07
C ALA A 96 17.88 2.48 -4.88
N ALA A 97 18.20 3.44 -4.00
CA ALA A 97 18.95 3.19 -2.77
C ALA A 97 18.15 2.36 -1.75
N ALA A 98 16.85 2.62 -1.61
CA ALA A 98 15.95 1.85 -0.75
C ALA A 98 15.84 0.39 -1.24
N ARG A 99 15.74 0.17 -2.55
CA ARG A 99 15.77 -1.17 -3.15
C ARG A 99 17.07 -1.90 -2.85
N LYS A 100 18.21 -1.23 -3.04
CA LYS A 100 19.54 -1.81 -2.81
C LYS A 100 19.74 -2.22 -1.35
N SER A 101 19.26 -1.41 -0.41
CA SER A 101 19.44 -1.64 1.03
C SER A 101 18.43 -2.64 1.63
N SER A 102 17.20 -2.67 1.12
CA SER A 102 16.13 -3.55 1.63
C SER A 102 15.98 -4.86 0.87
N GLY A 103 16.38 -4.92 -0.41
CA GLY A 103 16.09 -6.02 -1.32
C GLY A 103 14.63 -6.07 -1.82
N LEU A 104 13.77 -5.12 -1.41
CA LEU A 104 12.34 -5.18 -1.70
C LEU A 104 12.01 -4.68 -3.11
N GLY A 105 11.23 -5.48 -3.86
CA GLY A 105 10.80 -5.15 -5.22
C GLY A 105 9.89 -3.94 -5.32
N ILE A 106 9.19 -3.56 -4.23
CA ILE A 106 8.26 -2.42 -4.20
C ILE A 106 8.92 -1.08 -4.54
N PHE A 107 10.23 -0.93 -4.29
CA PHE A 107 10.97 0.28 -4.66
C PHE A 107 11.44 0.27 -6.13
N GLY A 108 11.17 -0.80 -6.87
CA GLY A 108 11.47 -0.91 -8.29
C GLY A 108 10.60 0.00 -9.15
N LYS A 109 11.15 0.47 -10.27
CA LYS A 109 10.37 1.16 -11.31
C LYS A 109 9.26 0.22 -11.82
N PRO A 110 8.00 0.69 -11.92
CA PRO A 110 6.94 -0.14 -12.48
C PRO A 110 7.26 -0.52 -13.93
N GLU A 111 6.95 -1.76 -14.27
CA GLU A 111 7.10 -2.24 -15.65
C GLU A 111 6.00 -1.66 -16.54
N HIS A 112 6.26 -1.58 -17.85
CA HIS A 112 5.27 -1.20 -18.87
C HIS A 112 4.73 0.24 -18.84
N ALA A 113 5.18 1.08 -17.91
CA ALA A 113 4.86 2.50 -17.86
C ALA A 113 6.11 3.34 -17.54
N ARG A 114 6.14 4.56 -18.07
CA ARG A 114 7.10 5.59 -17.67
C ARG A 114 6.31 6.72 -17.02
N PHE A 115 6.77 7.16 -15.87
CA PHE A 115 6.18 8.28 -15.15
C PHE A 115 7.09 9.49 -15.34
N SER A 116 6.52 10.59 -15.79
CA SER A 116 7.23 11.87 -15.91
C SER A 116 7.24 12.61 -14.57
N ALA A 117 8.03 13.68 -14.48
CA ALA A 117 8.04 14.54 -13.29
C ALA A 117 6.65 15.17 -13.06
N GLU A 118 5.93 15.51 -14.12
CA GLU A 118 4.57 16.04 -14.04
C GLU A 118 3.58 15.00 -13.50
N ALA A 119 3.63 13.77 -14.00
CA ALA A 119 2.80 12.67 -13.52
C ALA A 119 3.09 12.35 -12.05
N PHE A 120 4.36 12.37 -11.65
CA PHE A 120 4.78 12.23 -10.26
C PHE A 120 4.23 13.35 -9.39
N ALA A 121 4.40 14.61 -9.79
CA ALA A 121 3.93 15.76 -9.02
C ALA A 121 2.40 15.74 -8.85
N ILE A 122 1.64 15.34 -9.89
CA ILE A 122 0.19 15.13 -9.79
C ILE A 122 -0.13 14.05 -8.77
N ALA A 123 0.56 12.90 -8.83
CA ALA A 123 0.32 11.80 -7.91
C ALA A 123 0.61 12.18 -6.45
N CYS A 124 1.73 12.87 -6.21
CA CYS A 124 2.12 13.37 -4.90
C CYS A 124 1.05 14.30 -4.36
N ARG A 125 0.66 15.33 -5.13
CA ARG A 125 -0.42 16.24 -4.72
C ARG A 125 -1.71 15.49 -4.40
N MET A 126 -2.14 14.53 -5.21
CA MET A 126 -3.39 13.80 -4.93
C MET A 126 -3.33 12.96 -3.65
N LEU A 127 -2.15 12.48 -3.25
CA LEU A 127 -1.97 11.68 -2.04
C LEU A 127 -1.73 12.55 -0.79
N THR A 128 -0.87 13.55 -0.90
CA THR A 128 -0.39 14.38 0.22
C THR A 128 -1.19 15.67 0.39
N GLN A 129 -1.74 16.24 -0.69
CA GLN A 129 -2.56 17.45 -0.64
C GLN A 129 -4.06 17.10 -0.60
N PRO A 130 -4.80 17.51 0.44
CA PRO A 130 -6.24 17.60 0.36
C PRO A 130 -6.61 18.81 -0.53
N ARG A 131 -7.82 18.81 -1.07
CA ARG A 131 -8.35 19.83 -1.99
C ARG A 131 -8.07 21.27 -1.53
N PRO A 132 -7.90 22.24 -2.45
CA PRO A 132 -7.67 23.65 -2.11
C PRO A 132 -8.78 24.30 -1.25
N ASP A 133 -9.94 23.66 -1.12
CA ASP A 133 -11.21 24.20 -0.66
C ASP A 133 -11.82 23.47 0.56
N ALA A 134 -11.10 22.56 1.23
CA ALA A 134 -11.60 21.84 2.41
C ALA A 134 -10.62 21.89 3.61
N PRO A 135 -11.11 21.98 4.87
CA PRO A 135 -10.27 21.89 6.05
C PRO A 135 -9.54 20.54 6.10
N ILE A 136 -8.28 20.60 6.52
CA ILE A 136 -7.30 19.52 6.42
C ILE A 136 -7.66 18.41 7.41
N GLU A 137 -7.96 17.22 6.91
CA GLU A 137 -7.76 16.00 7.68
C GLU A 137 -6.39 15.40 7.30
N PRO A 138 -5.37 15.55 8.17
CA PRO A 138 -4.08 14.91 7.95
C PRO A 138 -4.23 13.38 7.96
N ILE A 139 -3.53 12.71 7.06
CA ILE A 139 -3.39 11.25 7.13
C ILE A 139 -2.23 10.97 8.07
N TYR A 140 -2.54 10.44 9.25
CA TYR A 140 -1.54 10.00 10.20
C TYR A 140 -1.04 8.60 9.81
N PHE A 141 0.01 8.53 8.98
CA PHE A 141 0.53 7.24 8.53
C PHE A 141 1.16 6.41 9.65
N GLU A 142 1.63 7.03 10.73
CA GLU A 142 2.08 6.33 11.95
C GLU A 142 0.94 5.49 12.56
N THR A 143 -0.24 6.07 12.76
CA THR A 143 -1.37 5.43 13.46
C THR A 143 -2.33 4.69 12.54
N MET A 144 -2.11 4.75 11.22
CA MET A 144 -2.97 4.10 10.24
C MET A 144 -3.01 2.56 10.45
N PRO A 145 -4.16 1.89 10.38
CA PRO A 145 -4.17 0.43 10.37
C PRO A 145 -3.43 -0.11 9.13
N LEU A 146 -2.51 -1.08 9.29
CA LEU A 146 -1.76 -1.64 8.14
C LEU A 146 -2.67 -2.28 7.10
N SER A 147 -3.79 -2.87 7.55
CA SER A 147 -4.84 -3.43 6.70
C SER A 147 -5.46 -2.42 5.72
N TRP A 148 -5.28 -1.11 5.94
CA TRP A 148 -5.71 -0.09 5.00
C TRP A 148 -4.90 -0.09 3.70
N LEU A 149 -3.63 -0.51 3.73
CA LEU A 149 -2.83 -0.65 2.51
C LEU A 149 -3.43 -1.73 1.60
N GLY A 150 -3.73 -2.90 2.18
CA GLY A 150 -4.41 -3.99 1.48
C GLY A 150 -5.81 -3.60 0.99
N SER A 151 -6.56 -2.86 1.81
CA SER A 151 -7.90 -2.37 1.45
C SER A 151 -7.85 -1.31 0.34
N ALA A 152 -6.89 -0.39 0.36
CA ALA A 152 -6.66 0.59 -0.69
C ALA A 152 -6.30 -0.10 -2.01
N TYR A 153 -5.40 -1.10 -1.97
CA TYR A 153 -5.08 -1.91 -3.14
C TYR A 153 -6.31 -2.57 -3.76
N GLN A 154 -7.21 -3.11 -2.95
CA GLN A 154 -8.46 -3.68 -3.45
C GLN A 154 -9.40 -2.64 -4.09
N VAL A 155 -9.48 -1.44 -3.52
CA VAL A 155 -10.27 -0.34 -4.09
C VAL A 155 -9.74 0.00 -5.49
N LEU A 156 -8.41 0.07 -5.65
CA LEU A 156 -7.79 0.31 -6.95
C LEU A 156 -8.04 -0.85 -7.92
N LEU A 157 -7.91 -2.10 -7.47
CA LEU A 157 -8.15 -3.32 -8.25
C LEU A 157 -9.62 -3.53 -8.68
N ALA A 158 -10.56 -2.88 -8.03
CA ALA A 158 -11.97 -2.90 -8.43
C ALA A 158 -12.22 -2.14 -9.75
N ARG A 159 -11.24 -1.37 -10.22
CA ARG A 159 -11.28 -0.60 -11.46
C ARG A 159 -10.56 -1.32 -12.59
N HIS A 160 -10.87 -0.93 -13.81
CA HIS A 160 -10.21 -1.43 -15.02
C HIS A 160 -10.41 -0.42 -16.15
N PRO A 161 -9.55 -0.46 -17.18
CA PRO A 161 -9.81 0.27 -18.42
C PRO A 161 -11.17 -0.11 -19.02
N ASP A 162 -11.87 0.87 -19.56
CA ASP A 162 -13.06 0.65 -20.38
C ASP A 162 -12.72 0.00 -21.74
N GLU A 163 -13.74 -0.20 -22.58
CA GLU A 163 -13.58 -0.86 -23.88
C GLU A 163 -12.66 -0.06 -24.81
N THR A 164 -12.68 1.28 -24.72
CA THR A 164 -11.77 2.16 -25.47
C THR A 164 -10.38 2.21 -24.83
N GLY A 165 -10.26 1.86 -23.55
CA GLY A 165 -9.03 1.95 -22.77
C GLY A 165 -8.60 3.39 -22.52
N GLU A 166 -9.54 4.34 -22.59
CA GLU A 166 -9.31 5.77 -22.36
C GLU A 166 -9.60 6.15 -20.91
N LYS A 167 -10.58 5.49 -20.27
CA LYS A 167 -11.01 5.80 -18.91
C LYS A 167 -11.00 4.57 -18.04
N LEU A 168 -10.91 4.78 -16.73
CA LEU A 168 -11.06 3.72 -15.74
C LEU A 168 -12.49 3.66 -15.23
N GLN A 169 -13.12 2.50 -15.39
CA GLN A 169 -14.46 2.23 -14.89
C GLN A 169 -14.46 1.18 -13.78
N ARG A 170 -15.55 1.10 -13.01
CA ARG A 170 -15.74 0.16 -11.91
C ARG A 170 -16.92 -0.75 -12.20
N THR A 171 -16.71 -2.06 -12.21
CA THR A 171 -17.79 -3.04 -12.45
C THR A 171 -17.81 -4.10 -11.36
N ARG A 172 -19.00 -4.40 -10.83
CA ARG A 172 -19.19 -5.37 -9.73
C ARG A 172 -18.67 -6.77 -10.09
N ALA A 173 -18.70 -7.14 -11.37
CA ALA A 173 -18.21 -8.42 -11.89
C ALA A 173 -16.68 -8.56 -11.83
N TYR A 174 -15.93 -7.46 -11.88
CA TYR A 174 -14.47 -7.50 -12.04
C TYR A 174 -13.73 -7.86 -10.74
N ARG A 175 -14.24 -7.46 -9.56
CA ARG A 175 -13.69 -7.89 -8.25
C ARG A 175 -13.70 -9.42 -8.09
N LYS A 176 -14.80 -10.08 -8.47
CA LYS A 176 -14.94 -11.54 -8.36
C LYS A 176 -14.02 -12.29 -9.32
N LYS A 177 -13.78 -11.74 -10.52
CA LYS A 177 -13.01 -12.41 -11.58
C LYS A 177 -11.50 -12.46 -11.31
N ARG A 178 -10.96 -11.61 -10.42
CA ARG A 178 -9.53 -11.59 -10.05
C ARG A 178 -9.16 -12.40 -8.80
N GLY A 179 -10.13 -13.03 -8.13
CA GLY A 179 -9.85 -13.93 -7.01
C GLY A 179 -9.22 -13.27 -5.77
N VAL A 180 -9.31 -11.95 -5.65
CA VAL A 180 -8.73 -11.21 -4.51
C VAL A 180 -9.71 -11.24 -3.34
N TYR A 181 -9.53 -12.21 -2.45
CA TYR A 181 -10.26 -12.35 -1.20
C TYR A 181 -9.33 -12.03 -0.04
N PHE A 182 -9.77 -11.14 0.84
CA PHE A 182 -9.02 -10.79 2.05
C PHE A 182 -9.49 -11.65 3.21
N THR A 183 -8.55 -12.17 3.99
CA THR A 183 -8.82 -12.95 5.20
C THR A 183 -9.26 -12.00 6.31
N PRO A 184 -10.46 -12.13 6.89
CA PRO A 184 -10.89 -11.26 7.98
C PRO A 184 -9.89 -11.26 9.14
N PRO A 185 -9.64 -10.12 9.83
CA PRO A 185 -8.68 -10.05 10.94
C PRO A 185 -8.90 -11.10 12.03
N SER A 186 -10.15 -11.42 12.35
CA SER A 186 -10.48 -12.46 13.34
C SER A 186 -10.02 -13.86 12.90
N LEU A 187 -10.01 -14.12 11.60
CA LEU A 187 -9.53 -15.39 11.05
C LEU A 187 -8.01 -15.41 10.96
N VAL A 188 -7.37 -14.28 10.60
CA VAL A 188 -5.90 -14.14 10.66
C VAL A 188 -5.42 -14.39 12.09
N GLY A 189 -5.99 -13.67 13.07
CA GLY A 189 -5.64 -13.83 14.49
C GLY A 189 -5.83 -15.27 14.97
N TYR A 190 -6.97 -15.90 14.68
CA TYR A 190 -7.23 -17.30 15.04
C TYR A 190 -6.16 -18.27 14.49
N VAL A 191 -5.79 -18.12 13.22
CA VAL A 191 -4.78 -18.98 12.59
C VAL A 191 -3.39 -18.70 13.14
N VAL A 192 -3.00 -17.43 13.25
CA VAL A 192 -1.67 -17.02 13.75
C VAL A 192 -1.49 -17.48 15.20
N GLU A 193 -2.47 -17.24 16.07
CA GLU A 193 -2.46 -17.70 17.46
C GLU A 193 -2.42 -19.23 17.54
N GLY A 194 -3.25 -19.92 16.77
CA GLY A 194 -3.29 -21.39 16.74
C GLY A 194 -1.97 -22.03 16.28
N VAL A 195 -1.24 -21.39 15.38
CA VAL A 195 0.02 -21.92 14.83
C VAL A 195 1.24 -21.49 15.66
N LEU A 196 1.33 -20.22 16.06
CA LEU A 196 2.53 -19.69 16.73
C LEU A 196 2.56 -19.98 18.23
N THR A 197 1.42 -19.96 18.92
CA THR A 197 1.36 -20.23 20.38
C THR A 197 2.06 -21.53 20.78
N PRO A 198 1.76 -22.71 20.20
CA PRO A 198 2.43 -23.96 20.59
C PRO A 198 3.93 -23.97 20.22
N LEU A 199 4.32 -23.27 19.15
CA LEU A 199 5.72 -23.16 18.72
C LEU A 199 6.55 -22.24 19.62
N ILE A 200 5.91 -21.24 20.23
CA ILE A 200 6.52 -20.35 21.20
C ILE A 200 6.62 -21.07 22.55
N GLU A 201 5.53 -21.67 23.03
CA GLU A 201 5.48 -22.38 24.32
C GLU A 201 6.52 -23.50 24.42
N SER A 202 6.67 -24.30 23.35
CA SER A 202 7.68 -25.36 23.28
C SER A 202 9.13 -24.85 23.31
N ARG A 203 9.37 -23.59 22.92
CA ARG A 203 10.70 -22.94 22.91
C ARG A 203 10.92 -21.98 24.09
N SER A 204 9.88 -21.68 24.87
CA SER A 204 9.92 -20.69 25.97
C SER A 204 10.82 -21.12 27.13
N ARG A 205 11.19 -22.41 27.22
CA ARG A 205 12.12 -22.96 28.21
C ARG A 205 13.59 -22.90 27.77
N MET A 206 13.87 -22.39 26.56
CA MET A 206 15.21 -22.21 26.02
C MET A 206 15.62 -20.72 26.10
N PRO A 207 16.92 -20.39 25.94
CA PRO A 207 17.37 -18.99 25.86
C PRO A 207 16.61 -18.20 24.75
N PRO A 208 16.67 -16.86 24.72
CA PRO A 208 15.91 -16.06 23.74
C PRO A 208 16.24 -16.33 22.26
N GLU A 209 17.46 -16.78 21.96
CA GLU A 209 17.94 -17.04 20.60
C GLU A 209 17.07 -18.01 19.76
N PRO A 210 16.55 -19.13 20.30
CA PRO A 210 15.66 -20.04 19.57
C PRO A 210 14.33 -19.45 19.09
N LEU A 211 13.77 -18.41 19.73
CA LEU A 211 12.56 -17.75 19.24
C LEU A 211 12.83 -16.90 17.99
N ALA A 212 14.01 -16.27 17.91
CA ALA A 212 14.45 -15.49 16.75
C ALA A 212 14.68 -16.33 15.47
N ARG A 213 14.61 -17.68 15.57
CA ARG A 213 14.77 -18.61 14.44
C ARG A 213 13.46 -19.05 13.80
N ILE A 214 12.31 -18.63 14.32
CA ILE A 214 11.01 -18.95 13.70
C ILE A 214 10.88 -18.11 12.42
N THR A 215 10.90 -18.77 11.27
CA THR A 215 10.63 -18.18 9.96
C THR A 215 9.20 -18.48 9.54
N VAL A 216 8.47 -17.44 9.12
CA VAL A 216 7.12 -17.54 8.58
C VAL A 216 7.15 -17.22 7.09
N LEU A 217 6.54 -18.09 6.28
CA LEU A 217 6.42 -17.91 4.83
C LEU A 217 4.95 -17.98 4.43
N ASP A 218 4.46 -16.91 3.81
CA ASP A 218 3.16 -16.89 3.13
C ASP A 218 3.39 -16.64 1.63
N PRO A 219 3.26 -17.67 0.77
CA PRO A 219 3.53 -17.55 -0.66
C PRO A 219 2.42 -16.82 -1.43
N ALA A 220 1.30 -16.51 -0.78
CA ALA A 220 0.15 -15.82 -1.37
C ALA A 220 -0.31 -14.64 -0.48
N MET A 221 0.65 -13.99 0.18
CA MET A 221 0.41 -13.07 1.30
C MET A 221 -0.50 -11.88 1.02
N GLY A 222 -0.72 -11.52 -0.25
CA GLY A 222 -1.58 -10.38 -0.60
C GLY A 222 -1.13 -9.10 0.10
N GLY A 223 -1.97 -8.59 1.01
CA GLY A 223 -1.69 -7.41 1.84
C GLY A 223 -0.67 -7.65 2.95
N GLY A 224 -0.31 -8.90 3.23
CA GLY A 224 0.66 -9.30 4.23
C GLY A 224 0.10 -9.48 5.63
N ASP A 225 -1.22 -9.58 5.78
CA ASP A 225 -1.90 -9.55 7.09
C ASP A 225 -1.48 -10.73 7.97
N PHE A 226 -1.24 -11.92 7.40
CA PHE A 226 -0.67 -13.06 8.11
C PHE A 226 0.73 -12.82 8.65
N LEU A 227 1.58 -12.10 7.89
CA LEU A 227 2.95 -11.80 8.32
C LEU A 227 3.00 -10.66 9.34
N ALA A 228 2.03 -9.74 9.27
CA ALA A 228 1.88 -8.64 10.21
C ALA A 228 1.08 -9.02 11.47
N GLY A 229 0.30 -10.11 11.43
CA GLY A 229 -0.58 -10.52 12.51
C GLY A 229 -1.76 -9.56 12.73
N VAL A 230 -2.29 -8.95 11.65
CA VAL A 230 -3.34 -7.90 11.69
C VAL A 230 -4.64 -8.28 11.01
#